data_AF-A0A0A2UPB4-F1
#
_entry.id   AF-A0A0A2UPB4-F1
#
_cell.length_a   1.000
_cell.length_b   1.000
_cell.length_c   1.000
_cell.angle_alpha   90.00
_cell.angle_beta   90.00
_cell.angle_gamma   90.00
#
_symmetry.space_group_name_H-M   'P 1'
#
loop_
_entity.id
_entity.type
_entity.pdbx_description
1 polymer ?
#
loop_
_entity_poly.entity_id
_entity_poly.type
_entity_poly.pdbx_seq_one_letter_code
_entity_poly.pdbx_strand_id
1 'polypeptide(L)'
;MKFADSLSELYKKYFETDDYLPLFVHSIIEQMDHKDLLQIVKHCQEEELQEFVASYIIERMKASSTHPITPPSPYSTNDPQRKAL
;
A
#
# COMPACT_ATOMS: atom_id res chain seq x y z
N MET A 1 -18.04 1.53 -6.78
CA MET A 1 -18.72 1.23 -5.49
C MET A 1 -19.48 2.46 -5.01
N LYS A 2 -20.67 2.31 -4.42
CA LYS A 2 -21.52 3.45 -4.01
C LYS A 2 -20.81 4.48 -3.11
N PHE A 3 -19.90 4.01 -2.26
CA PHE A 3 -19.12 4.87 -1.37
C PHE A 3 -18.13 5.76 -2.14
N ALA A 4 -17.41 5.20 -3.13
CA ALA A 4 -16.49 5.96 -3.98
C ALA A 4 -17.24 7.00 -4.83
N ASP A 5 -18.43 6.66 -5.33
CA ASP A 5 -19.29 7.60 -6.06
C ASP A 5 -19.69 8.78 -5.16
N SER A 6 -20.10 8.48 -3.92
CA SER A 6 -20.46 9.48 -2.92
C SER A 6 -19.28 10.39 -2.55
N LEU A 7 -18.07 9.84 -2.42
CA LEU A 7 -16.86 10.63 -2.19
C LEU A 7 -16.50 11.49 -3.41
N SER A 8 -16.70 10.99 -4.63
CA SER A 8 -16.45 11.77 -5.85
C SER A 8 -17.38 12.98 -5.96
N GLU A 9 -18.66 12.80 -5.66
CA GLU A 9 -19.64 13.90 -5.63
C GLU A 9 -19.29 14.92 -4.55
N LEU A 10 -18.92 14.45 -3.35
CA LEU A 10 -18.52 15.32 -2.26
C LEU A 10 -17.24 16.10 -2.60
N TYR A 11 -16.25 15.44 -3.20
CA TYR A 11 -15.00 16.08 -3.62
C TYR A 11 -15.25 17.20 -4.64
N LYS A 12 -16.00 16.90 -5.70
CA LYS A 12 -16.33 17.86 -6.77
C LYS A 12 -17.13 19.07 -6.31
N LYS A 13 -17.76 19.00 -5.13
CA LYS A 13 -18.45 20.14 -4.52
C LYS A 13 -17.49 21.19 -3.96
N TYR A 14 -16.30 20.78 -3.54
CA TYR A 14 -15.34 21.64 -2.85
C TYR A 14 -14.06 21.89 -3.64
N PHE A 15 -13.74 21.06 -4.63
CA PHE A 15 -12.50 21.13 -5.40
C PHE A 15 -12.77 21.13 -6.91
N GLU A 16 -12.07 22.01 -7.63
CA GLU A 16 -12.13 22.13 -9.08
C GLU A 16 -11.05 21.31 -9.81
N THR A 17 -9.97 20.93 -9.10
CA THR A 17 -8.86 20.12 -9.62
C THR A 17 -8.66 18.84 -8.81
N ASP A 18 -8.03 17.83 -9.39
CA ASP A 18 -7.81 16.52 -8.75
C ASP A 18 -6.58 16.47 -7.82
N ASP A 19 -5.86 17.58 -7.68
CA ASP A 19 -4.59 17.66 -6.95
C ASP A 19 -4.71 17.24 -5.48
N TYR A 20 -5.90 17.41 -4.89
CA TYR A 20 -6.18 17.16 -3.48
C TYR A 20 -6.95 15.85 -3.25
N LEU A 21 -7.26 15.09 -4.30
CA LEU A 21 -8.11 13.90 -4.20
C LEU A 21 -7.54 12.86 -3.24
N PRO A 22 -6.24 12.51 -3.28
CA PRO A 22 -5.68 11.54 -2.34
C PRO A 22 -5.77 12.04 -0.88
N LEU A 23 -5.41 13.31 -0.64
CA LEU A 23 -5.45 13.90 0.69
C LEU A 23 -6.88 13.93 1.25
N PHE A 24 -7.85 14.31 0.40
CA PHE A 24 -9.26 14.31 0.76
C PHE A 24 -9.74 12.90 1.14
N VAL A 25 -9.51 11.90 0.28
CA VAL A 25 -9.94 10.52 0.54
C VAL A 25 -9.30 9.99 1.83
N HIS A 26 -8.00 10.18 2.02
CA HIS A 26 -7.31 9.76 3.25
C HIS A 26 -7.88 10.43 4.49
N SER A 27 -8.16 11.74 4.44
CA SER A 27 -8.71 12.47 5.59
C SER A 27 -10.09 11.94 6.04
N ILE A 28 -10.90 11.44 5.10
CA ILE A 28 -12.19 10.83 5.41
C ILE A 28 -12.00 9.42 5.97
N ILE A 29 -11.19 8.60 5.31
CA ILE A 29 -10.92 7.21 5.72
C ILE A 29 -10.30 7.14 7.13
N GLU A 30 -9.41 8.06 7.48
CA GLU A 30 -8.77 8.14 8.81
C GLU A 30 -9.77 8.40 9.96
N GLN A 31 -10.91 9.00 9.66
CA GLN A 31 -11.95 9.29 10.67
C GLN A 31 -12.89 8.09 10.90
N MET A 32 -12.83 7.07 10.05
CA MET A 32 -13.73 5.91 10.10
C MET A 32 -13.22 4.86 11.06
N ASP A 33 -14.14 4.25 11.81
CA ASP A 33 -13.77 3.15 12.69
C ASP A 33 -13.68 1.82 11.93
N HIS A 34 -13.23 0.76 12.62
CA HIS A 34 -13.10 -0.56 12.02
C HIS A 34 -14.43 -1.10 11.45
N LYS A 35 -15.56 -0.81 12.10
CA LYS A 35 -16.87 -1.28 11.64
C LYS A 35 -17.28 -0.55 10.37
N ASP A 36 -17.06 0.76 10.30
CA ASP A 36 -17.38 1.58 9.14
C ASP A 36 -16.58 1.13 7.91
N LEU A 37 -15.27 0.91 8.07
CA LEU A 37 -14.41 0.39 7.00
C LEU A 37 -14.86 -1.00 6.54
N LEU A 38 -15.20 -1.89 7.48
CA LEU A 38 -15.71 -3.21 7.15
C LEU A 38 -17.05 -3.13 6.40
N GLN A 39 -17.92 -2.17 6.75
CA GLN A 39 -19.15 -1.95 6.01
C GLN A 39 -18.88 -1.52 4.57
N ILE A 40 -17.93 -0.63 4.32
CA ILE A 40 -17.56 -0.26 2.93
C ILE A 40 -17.16 -1.49 2.13
N VAL A 41 -16.23 -2.28 2.66
CA VAL A 41 -15.71 -3.48 1.97
C VAL A 41 -16.82 -4.52 1.73
N LYS A 42 -17.76 -4.69 2.66
CA LYS A 42 -18.91 -5.59 2.52
C LYS A 42 -19.86 -5.21 1.37
N HIS A 43 -19.87 -3.94 0.97
CA HIS A 43 -20.71 -3.45 -0.12
C HIS A 43 -19.96 -3.40 -1.47
N CYS A 44 -18.69 -3.79 -1.51
CA CYS A 44 -17.97 -3.98 -2.77
C CYS A 44 -18.55 -5.17 -3.54
N GLN A 45 -18.66 -5.03 -4.86
CA GLN A 45 -18.94 -6.17 -5.73
C GLN A 45 -17.72 -7.11 -5.77
N GLU A 46 -17.94 -8.35 -6.20
CA GLU A 46 -16.87 -9.37 -6.22
C GLU A 46 -15.64 -8.90 -7.02
N GLU A 47 -15.87 -8.32 -8.20
CA GLU A 47 -14.83 -7.80 -9.09
C GLU A 47 -14.03 -6.68 -8.41
N GLU A 48 -14.71 -5.70 -7.79
CA GLU A 48 -14.08 -4.61 -7.05
C GLU A 48 -13.29 -5.11 -5.84
N LEU A 49 -13.80 -6.13 -5.15
CA LEU A 49 -13.14 -6.74 -4.01
C LEU A 49 -11.87 -7.51 -4.44
N GLN A 50 -11.93 -8.22 -5.57
CA GLN A 50 -10.76 -8.89 -6.13
C GLN A 50 -9.66 -7.89 -6.47
N GLU A 51 -9.99 -6.78 -7.14
CA GLU A 51 -9.04 -5.72 -7.44
C GLU A 51 -8.44 -5.09 -6.18
N PHE A 52 -9.27 -4.80 -5.17
CA PHE A 52 -8.84 -4.25 -3.89
C PHE A 52 -7.85 -5.18 -3.17
N VAL A 53 -8.19 -6.47 -3.04
CA VAL A 53 -7.35 -7.46 -2.37
C VAL A 53 -6.05 -7.69 -3.14
N ALA A 54 -6.12 -7.81 -4.47
CA ALA A 54 -4.93 -7.98 -5.31
C ALA A 54 -3.97 -6.79 -5.19
N SER A 55 -4.49 -5.56 -5.25
CA SER A 55 -3.71 -4.34 -5.13
C SER A 55 -2.98 -4.28 -3.78
N TYR A 56 -3.70 -4.56 -2.68
CA TYR A 56 -3.11 -4.58 -1.35
C TYR A 56 -1.98 -5.64 -1.22
N ILE A 57 -2.19 -6.84 -1.75
CA ILE A 57 -1.16 -7.91 -1.72
C ILE A 57 0.07 -7.50 -2.53
N ILE A 58 -0.12 -6.97 -3.74
CA ILE A 58 0.97 -6.52 -4.61
C ILE A 58 1.79 -5.40 -3.95
N GLU A 59 1.13 -4.41 -3.34
CA GLU A 59 1.80 -3.32 -2.62
C GLU A 59 2.62 -3.85 -1.44
N ARG A 60 2.07 -4.80 -0.67
CA ARG A 60 2.79 -5.47 0.42
C ARG A 60 4.03 -6.21 -0.07
N MET A 61 3.93 -6.93 -1.19
CA MET A 61 5.07 -7.64 -1.79
C MET A 61 6.18 -6.69 -2.26
N LYS A 62 5.81 -5.55 -2.84
CA LYS A 62 6.77 -4.50 -3.24
C LYS A 62 7.47 -3.90 -2.01
N ALA A 63 6.74 -3.64 -0.94
CA ALA A 63 7.30 -3.13 0.30
C ALA A 63 8.31 -4.11 0.92
N SER A 64 8.01 -5.41 0.95
CA SER A 64 8.94 -6.44 1.46
C SER A 64 10.17 -6.68 0.57
N SER A 65 10.09 -6.40 -0.72
CA SER A 65 11.22 -6.54 -1.65
C SER A 65 12.24 -5.41 -1.50
N THR A 66 11.88 -4.33 -0.80
CA THR A 66 12.76 -3.20 -0.48
C THR A 66 13.49 -3.47 0.85
N HIS A 67 14.16 -4.62 0.98
CA HIS A 67 15.21 -4.77 1.99
C HIS A 67 16.47 -4.08 1.45
N PRO A 68 17.08 -3.12 2.17
CA PRO A 68 18.34 -2.53 1.74
C PRO A 68 19.39 -3.63 1.67
N ILE A 69 20.02 -3.78 0.50
CA ILE A 69 21.21 -4.59 0.31
C ILE A 69 22.30 -3.94 1.17
N THR A 70 22.45 -4.38 2.42
CA THR A 70 23.62 -4.02 3.23
C THR A 70 24.83 -4.61 2.50
N PRO A 71 25.76 -3.80 1.99
CA PRO A 71 26.93 -4.34 1.30
C PRO A 71 27.74 -5.18 2.31
N PRO A 72 28.14 -6.42 1.98
CA PRO A 72 29.07 -7.15 2.82
C PRO A 72 30.39 -6.35 2.92
N SER A 73 30.82 -6.10 4.16
CA SER A 73 32.00 -5.30 4.51
C SER A 73 33.27 -5.76 3.77
N PRO A 74 34.15 -4.87 3.28
CA PRO A 74 35.24 -5.23 2.36
C PRO A 74 36.51 -5.82 3.02
N TYR A 75 36.57 -6.02 4.34
CA TYR A 75 37.77 -6.56 4.98
C TYR A 75 37.45 -7.54 6.13
N SER A 76 37.47 -8.83 5.82
CA SER A 76 37.83 -9.89 6.77
C SER A 76 38.66 -10.95 6.04
N THR A 77 39.81 -10.54 5.53
CA THR A 77 40.94 -11.43 5.28
C THR A 77 41.48 -11.92 6.63
N ASN A 78 41.35 -13.22 6.90
CA ASN A 78 42.42 -14.06 7.44
C ASN A 78 41.90 -15.50 7.58
N ASP A 79 42.31 -16.39 6.66
CA ASP A 79 42.62 -17.77 7.08
C ASP A 79 43.76 -18.35 6.20
N PRO A 80 44.88 -18.79 6.79
CA PRO A 80 46.00 -19.38 6.07
C PRO A 80 45.83 -20.91 5.87
N GLN A 81 46.18 -21.32 4.65
CA GLN A 81 46.49 -22.68 4.18
C GLN A 81 45.27 -23.54 3.75
N ARG A 82 44.94 -23.58 2.44
CA ARG A 82 45.60 -24.54 1.53
C ARG A 82 46.99 -24.98 2.03
N LYS A 83 47.01 -26.01 2.89
CA LYS A 83 47.87 -27.15 2.58
C LYS A 83 46.99 -28.13 1.83
N ALA A 84 47.17 -28.13 0.53
CA ALA A 84 46.96 -29.35 -0.25
C ALA A 84 48.21 -29.52 -1.12
N LEU A 85 49.36 -29.62 -0.43
CA LEU A 85 50.55 -30.44 -0.67
C LEU A 85 51.61 -30.10 0.40
#